data_AF-A0A2S0MN19-F1
#
_entry.id   AF-A0A2S0MN19-F1
#
_cell.length_a   1.000
_cell.length_b   1.000
_cell.length_c   1.000
_cell.angle_alpha   90.00
_cell.angle_beta   90.00
_cell.angle_gamma   90.00
#
_symmetry.space_group_name_H-M   'P 1'
#
loop_
_entity.id
_entity.type
_entity.pdbx_description
1 polymer ?
#
loop_
_entity_poly.entity_id
_entity_poly.type
_entity_poly.pdbx_seq_one_letter_code
_entity_poly.pdbx_strand_id
1 'polypeptide(L)'
;MTNIAGKAYAMNVVTPSNPRITWLNRLLFMAARGMPDRLSGLLGLSLIHFARWVIIRPRDWPDLGQGKETISNDYMLFCSNFNGTWDQYIDAFSDGIPNGLNLFWFSATKYPLSIPITPFKTYITHNQIGTDYYFNATPGSAQRDIKTSLRMYDVLLQLEEAHRTQSPEAFAETYRAALGEVQLGFGDTGFGPVASLSTERADLNRGAYVAGSSA
;
A
#
# COMPACT_ATOMS: atom_id res chain seq x y z
N MET A 1 -18.59 1.51 -4.53
CA MET A 1 -17.59 2.25 -5.34
C MET A 1 -16.30 1.45 -5.33
N THR A 2 -15.48 1.54 -6.39
CA THR A 2 -14.17 0.86 -6.40
C THR A 2 -13.20 1.60 -5.49
N ASN A 3 -12.46 0.89 -4.64
CA ASN A 3 -11.39 1.43 -3.77
C ASN A 3 -10.16 1.94 -4.57
N ILE A 4 -10.33 2.35 -5.83
CA ILE A 4 -9.28 2.63 -6.81
C ILE A 4 -9.46 4.06 -7.31
N ALA A 5 -8.38 4.84 -7.34
CA ALA A 5 -8.31 6.11 -8.05
C ALA A 5 -7.01 6.18 -8.86
N GLY A 6 -7.14 6.19 -10.20
CA GLY A 6 -6.01 6.12 -11.13
C GLY A 6 -5.20 4.83 -10.94
N LYS A 7 -3.93 4.96 -10.53
CA LYS A 7 -3.03 3.83 -10.23
C LYS A 7 -3.03 3.38 -8.77
N ALA A 8 -3.75 4.06 -7.89
CA ALA A 8 -3.67 3.84 -6.46
C ALA A 8 -4.94 3.16 -5.92
N TYR A 9 -4.74 2.15 -5.07
CA TYR A 9 -5.76 1.48 -4.28
C TYR A 9 -5.75 2.05 -2.87
N ALA A 10 -6.93 2.27 -2.29
CA ALA A 10 -7.11 2.72 -0.91
C ALA A 10 -7.81 1.65 -0.08
N MET A 11 -7.08 1.11 0.90
CA MET A 11 -7.54 0.05 1.77
C MET A 11 -7.75 0.56 3.19
N ASN A 12 -8.91 0.23 3.76
CA ASN A 12 -9.24 0.49 5.15
C ASN A 12 -9.71 -0.80 5.81
N VAL A 13 -9.03 -1.23 6.87
CA VAL A 13 -9.34 -2.47 7.60
C VAL A 13 -9.58 -2.12 9.05
N VAL A 14 -10.73 -2.51 9.59
CA VAL A 14 -11.13 -2.25 10.97
C VAL A 14 -11.30 -3.58 11.70
N THR A 15 -10.41 -3.87 12.63
CA THR A 15 -10.44 -5.14 13.37
C THR A 15 -10.66 -4.91 14.87
N PRO A 16 -11.58 -5.64 15.51
CA PRO A 16 -11.72 -5.59 16.97
C PRO A 16 -10.45 -6.12 17.64
N SER A 17 -10.02 -5.43 18.69
CA SER A 17 -8.80 -5.72 19.44
C SER A 17 -9.12 -5.84 20.93
N ASN A 18 -8.46 -6.79 21.60
CA ASN A 18 -8.71 -7.07 23.00
C ASN A 18 -8.17 -5.92 23.89
N PRO A 19 -9.04 -5.17 24.60
CA PRO A 19 -8.65 -3.99 25.39
C PRO A 19 -7.62 -4.29 26.49
N ARG A 20 -7.55 -5.54 26.96
CA ARG A 20 -6.62 -5.93 28.03
C ARG A 20 -5.15 -5.92 27.59
N ILE A 21 -4.89 -6.01 26.29
CA ILE A 21 -3.54 -6.14 25.72
C ILE A 21 -3.21 -5.08 24.66
N THR A 22 -4.15 -4.22 24.27
CA THR A 22 -3.90 -3.14 23.30
C THR A 22 -2.85 -2.13 23.76
N TRP A 23 -2.65 -1.96 25.07
CA TRP A 23 -1.57 -1.14 25.62
C TRP A 23 -0.18 -1.66 25.21
N LEU A 24 -0.01 -2.97 25.05
CA LEU A 24 1.23 -3.57 24.58
C LEU A 24 1.43 -3.26 23.09
N ASN A 25 0.38 -3.37 22.27
CA ASN A 25 0.42 -2.92 20.86
C ASN A 25 0.85 -1.44 20.76
N ARG A 26 0.33 -0.57 21.63
CA ARG A 26 0.72 0.84 21.66
C ARG A 26 2.21 1.01 21.97
N LEU A 27 2.76 0.22 22.91
CA LEU A 27 4.20 0.23 23.21
C LEU A 27 5.03 -0.27 22.03
N LEU A 28 4.59 -1.33 21.37
CA LEU A 28 5.23 -1.86 20.16
C LEU A 28 5.26 -0.81 19.04
N PHE A 29 4.17 -0.09 18.81
CA PHE A 29 4.15 1.01 17.84
C PHE A 29 5.05 2.18 18.23
N MET A 30 5.15 2.51 19.52
CA MET A 30 6.10 3.53 19.99
C MET A 30 7.55 3.10 19.73
N ALA A 31 7.89 1.86 20.02
CA ALA A 31 9.21 1.30 19.78
C ALA A 31 9.54 1.21 18.27
N ALA A 32 8.61 0.73 17.45
CA ALA A 32 8.78 0.62 16.00
C ALA A 32 9.04 1.98 15.34
N ARG A 33 8.40 3.06 15.82
CA ARG A 33 8.68 4.43 15.35
C ARG A 33 10.11 4.89 15.64
N GLY A 34 10.76 4.35 16.68
CA GLY A 34 12.14 4.65 17.02
C GLY A 34 13.18 3.77 16.31
N MET A 35 12.75 2.75 15.54
CA MET A 35 13.63 1.77 14.89
C MET A 35 13.18 1.50 13.44
N PRO A 36 13.23 2.50 12.54
CA PRO A 36 12.69 2.39 11.18
C PRO A 36 13.36 1.31 10.34
N ASP A 37 14.64 0.99 10.60
CA ASP A 37 15.40 -0.03 9.87
C ASP A 37 14.78 -1.44 9.97
N ARG A 38 14.03 -1.71 11.05
CA ARG A 38 13.30 -2.98 11.22
C ARG A 38 12.10 -3.11 10.29
N LEU A 39 11.73 -2.04 9.58
CA LEU A 39 10.69 -1.99 8.56
C LEU A 39 11.27 -1.94 7.13
N SER A 40 12.58 -2.15 6.97
CA SER A 40 13.27 -2.06 5.66
C SER A 40 12.70 -2.98 4.58
N GLY A 41 12.24 -4.19 4.94
CA GLY A 41 11.56 -5.09 4.00
C GLY A 41 10.31 -4.48 3.36
N LEU A 42 9.60 -3.61 4.10
CA LEU A 42 8.43 -2.88 3.61
C LEU A 42 8.79 -1.74 2.65
N LEU A 43 9.92 -1.06 2.91
CA LEU A 43 10.43 0.03 2.08
C LEU A 43 10.93 -0.48 0.72
N GLY A 44 11.46 -1.70 0.68
CA GLY A 44 12.00 -2.33 -0.54
C GLY A 44 10.98 -2.51 -1.66
N LEU A 45 9.71 -2.73 -1.34
CA LEU A 45 8.65 -2.95 -2.33
C LEU A 45 8.30 -1.68 -3.14
N SER A 46 8.57 -0.48 -2.59
CA SER A 46 8.40 0.82 -3.25
C SER A 46 7.04 1.02 -3.97
N LEU A 47 5.99 0.40 -3.44
CA LEU A 47 4.62 0.48 -3.98
C LEU A 47 3.65 1.19 -3.03
N ILE A 48 4.06 1.43 -1.78
CA ILE A 48 3.23 2.02 -0.74
C ILE A 48 3.42 3.54 -0.75
N HIS A 49 2.32 4.28 -0.80
CA HIS A 49 2.29 5.74 -0.62
C HIS A 49 2.13 6.10 0.84
N PHE A 50 1.25 5.37 1.52
CA PHE A 50 0.89 5.63 2.90
C PHE A 50 0.45 4.32 3.57
N ALA A 51 0.84 4.12 4.83
CA ALA A 51 0.36 3.03 5.66
C ALA A 51 0.33 3.50 7.12
N ARG A 52 -0.79 3.30 7.80
CA ARG A 52 -0.97 3.76 9.18
C ARG A 52 -1.86 2.83 9.97
N TRP A 53 -1.40 2.52 11.19
CA TRP A 53 -2.17 1.83 12.21
C TRP A 53 -2.62 2.82 13.27
N VAL A 54 -3.89 2.73 13.66
CA VAL A 54 -4.51 3.57 14.67
C VAL A 54 -5.31 2.69 15.61
N ILE A 55 -5.07 2.82 16.92
CA ILE A 55 -5.91 2.18 17.94
C ILE A 55 -6.97 3.18 18.37
N ILE A 56 -8.24 2.78 18.29
CA ILE A 56 -9.41 3.57 18.68
C ILE A 56 -10.06 2.87 19.87
N ARG A 57 -10.03 3.51 21.04
CA ARG A 57 -10.69 2.98 22.25
C ARG A 57 -12.16 3.35 22.26
N PRO A 58 -13.04 2.64 23.00
CA PRO A 58 -14.47 2.99 23.11
C PRO A 58 -14.75 4.47 23.37
N ARG A 59 -13.93 5.11 24.22
CA ARG A 59 -14.08 6.54 24.56
C ARG A 59 -13.59 7.53 23.50
N ASP A 60 -12.81 7.07 22.52
CA ASP A 60 -12.20 7.92 21.49
C ASP A 60 -13.04 7.94 20.19
N TRP A 61 -14.15 7.20 20.16
CA TRP A 61 -15.08 7.25 19.02
C TRP A 61 -15.80 8.61 18.96
N PRO A 62 -15.99 9.17 17.75
CA PRO A 62 -16.67 10.44 17.60
C PRO A 62 -18.16 10.33 17.93
N ASP A 63 -18.67 11.29 18.69
CA ASP A 63 -20.11 11.52 18.85
C ASP A 63 -20.50 12.67 17.90
N LEU A 64 -21.16 12.32 16.80
CA LEU A 64 -21.66 13.22 15.77
C LEU A 64 -23.13 13.60 16.01
N GLY A 65 -23.65 13.39 17.22
CA GLY A 65 -25.05 13.58 17.59
C GLY A 65 -25.85 12.28 17.71
N GLN A 66 -25.24 11.13 17.43
CA GLN A 66 -25.85 9.81 17.63
C GLN A 66 -25.73 9.29 19.07
N GLY A 67 -24.95 9.99 19.93
CA GLY A 67 -24.61 9.54 21.26
C GLY A 67 -23.33 8.69 21.28
N LYS A 68 -22.86 8.35 22.47
CA LYS A 68 -21.64 7.53 22.64
C LYS A 68 -21.88 6.08 22.23
N GLU A 69 -20.94 5.54 21.47
CA GLU A 69 -20.94 4.14 21.08
C GLU A 69 -20.84 3.20 22.30
N THR A 70 -21.70 2.18 22.34
CA THR A 70 -21.68 1.14 23.38
C THR A 70 -20.93 -0.09 22.88
N ILE A 71 -19.60 0.00 22.85
CA ILE A 71 -18.72 -1.08 22.39
C ILE A 71 -17.75 -1.53 23.50
N SER A 72 -17.45 -2.82 23.52
CA SER A 72 -16.61 -3.45 24.54
C SER A 72 -15.15 -3.63 24.12
N ASN A 73 -14.86 -3.56 22.82
CA ASN A 73 -13.51 -3.75 22.27
C ASN A 73 -12.84 -2.41 21.94
N ASP A 74 -11.52 -2.41 21.98
CA ASP A 74 -10.74 -1.43 21.23
C ASP A 74 -10.77 -1.85 19.75
N TYR A 75 -10.46 -0.94 18.84
CA TYR A 75 -10.41 -1.23 17.42
C TYR A 75 -9.09 -0.79 16.82
N MET A 76 -8.54 -1.63 15.94
CA MET A 76 -7.40 -1.27 15.10
C MET A 76 -7.94 -0.85 13.74
N LEU A 77 -7.72 0.41 13.38
CA LEU A 77 -7.89 0.91 12.02
C LEU A 77 -6.54 0.87 11.32
N PHE A 78 -6.47 0.12 10.24
CA PHE A 78 -5.36 0.15 9.30
C PHE A 78 -5.79 0.84 8.01
N CYS A 79 -5.08 1.92 7.66
CA CYS A 79 -5.26 2.64 6.41
C CYS A 79 -4.02 2.46 5.55
N SER A 80 -4.19 2.11 4.28
CA SER A 80 -3.08 2.06 3.33
C SER A 80 -3.47 2.53 1.94
N ASN A 81 -2.54 3.22 1.29
CA ASN A 81 -2.62 3.64 -0.10
C ASN A 81 -1.40 3.11 -0.86
N PHE A 82 -1.63 2.44 -1.98
CA PHE A 82 -0.56 1.76 -2.70
C PHE A 82 -0.85 1.60 -4.18
N ASN A 83 0.18 1.29 -4.97
CA ASN A 83 0.04 0.90 -6.36
C ASN A 83 0.05 -0.63 -6.50
N GLY A 84 -0.73 -1.14 -7.45
CA GLY A 84 -0.91 -2.57 -7.68
C GLY A 84 -2.31 -3.04 -7.27
N THR A 85 -2.52 -4.35 -7.35
CA THR A 85 -3.82 -4.96 -7.04
C THR A 85 -3.89 -5.29 -5.56
N TRP A 86 -5.12 -5.49 -5.04
CA TRP A 86 -5.33 -5.89 -3.66
C TRP A 86 -4.58 -7.19 -3.33
N ASP A 87 -4.65 -8.20 -4.21
CA ASP A 87 -3.93 -9.47 -4.01
C ASP A 87 -2.42 -9.29 -3.99
N GLN A 88 -1.85 -8.59 -4.99
CA GLN A 88 -0.41 -8.33 -5.05
C GLN A 88 0.09 -7.64 -3.79
N TYR A 89 -0.70 -6.71 -3.26
CA TYR A 89 -0.37 -6.02 -2.03
C TYR A 89 -0.39 -6.96 -0.82
N ILE A 90 -1.48 -7.71 -0.61
CA ILE A 90 -1.59 -8.61 0.54
C ILE A 90 -0.52 -9.72 0.50
N ASP A 91 -0.23 -10.25 -0.69
CA ASP A 91 0.81 -11.26 -0.91
C ASP A 91 2.20 -10.66 -0.58
N ALA A 92 2.52 -9.48 -1.10
CA ALA A 92 3.80 -8.82 -0.83
C ALA A 92 4.00 -8.51 0.66
N PHE A 93 2.92 -8.21 1.39
CA PHE A 93 2.96 -8.00 2.84
C PHE A 93 3.19 -9.29 3.62
N SER A 94 2.49 -10.36 3.25
CA SER A 94 2.65 -11.68 3.85
C SER A 94 4.06 -12.23 3.64
N ASP A 95 4.63 -12.06 2.44
CA ASP A 95 5.95 -12.57 2.10
C ASP A 95 7.07 -11.68 2.65
N GLY A 96 6.91 -10.36 2.56
CA GLY A 96 7.96 -9.40 2.88
C GLY A 96 8.13 -9.13 4.38
N ILE A 97 7.04 -9.10 5.16
CA ILE A 97 7.08 -8.73 6.59
C ILE A 97 6.11 -9.53 7.48
N PRO A 98 6.06 -10.88 7.40
CA PRO A 98 5.07 -11.67 8.14
C PRO A 98 5.12 -11.45 9.65
N ASN A 99 6.32 -11.38 10.22
CA ASN A 99 6.50 -11.11 11.65
C ASN A 99 6.03 -9.71 12.05
N GLY A 100 6.21 -8.72 11.17
CA GLY A 100 5.75 -7.35 11.40
C GLY A 100 4.22 -7.26 11.42
N LEU A 101 3.55 -7.93 10.47
CA LEU A 101 2.09 -8.03 10.46
C LEU A 101 1.55 -8.69 11.73
N ASN A 102 2.15 -9.81 12.13
CA ASN A 102 1.76 -10.53 13.34
C ASN A 102 1.95 -9.68 14.59
N LEU A 103 2.99 -8.85 14.62
CA LEU A 103 3.21 -7.90 15.70
C LEU A 103 2.13 -6.81 15.72
N PHE A 104 1.78 -6.24 14.57
CA PHE A 104 0.82 -5.14 14.49
C PHE A 104 -0.62 -5.60 14.79
N TRP A 105 -1.00 -6.80 14.38
CA TRP A 105 -2.32 -7.39 14.67
C TRP A 105 -2.34 -8.32 15.88
N PHE A 106 -1.28 -8.36 16.70
CA PHE A 106 -1.19 -9.26 17.85
C PHE A 106 -2.41 -9.19 18.80
N SER A 107 -2.94 -7.99 19.05
CA SER A 107 -4.11 -7.80 19.91
C SER A 107 -5.46 -8.03 19.23
N ALA A 108 -5.48 -8.25 17.91
CA ALA A 108 -6.70 -8.37 17.13
C ALA A 108 -7.38 -9.72 17.34
N THR A 109 -8.69 -9.67 17.48
CA THR A 109 -9.52 -10.84 17.80
C THR A 109 -9.65 -11.74 16.59
N LYS A 110 -9.35 -13.04 16.77
CA LYS A 110 -9.38 -14.07 15.71
C LYS A 110 -8.44 -13.83 14.54
N TYR A 111 -7.40 -13.02 14.72
CA TYR A 111 -6.38 -12.83 13.70
C TYR A 111 -5.64 -14.16 13.43
N PRO A 112 -5.62 -14.66 12.18
CA PRO A 112 -5.14 -16.01 11.87
C PRO A 112 -3.63 -16.10 11.63
N LEU A 113 -2.87 -15.04 11.96
CA LEU A 113 -1.51 -14.80 11.48
C LEU A 113 -1.46 -14.48 9.98
N SER A 114 -0.35 -13.90 9.53
CA SER A 114 -0.15 -13.52 8.12
C SER A 114 0.14 -14.71 7.21
N ILE A 115 0.61 -15.81 7.79
CA ILE A 115 0.91 -17.07 7.11
C ILE A 115 0.17 -18.18 7.86
N PRO A 116 -0.62 -19.05 7.17
CA PRO A 116 -0.79 -19.12 5.71
C PRO A 116 -1.63 -17.98 5.11
N ILE A 117 -1.37 -17.65 3.84
CA ILE A 117 -1.93 -16.48 3.15
C ILE A 117 -3.45 -16.52 2.98
N THR A 118 -4.05 -17.69 2.74
CA THR A 118 -5.49 -17.78 2.46
C THR A 118 -6.35 -17.37 3.67
N PRO A 119 -6.16 -17.90 4.89
CA PRO A 119 -6.85 -17.39 6.08
C PRO A 119 -6.62 -15.90 6.32
N PHE A 120 -5.39 -15.41 6.08
CA PHE A 120 -5.07 -13.99 6.22
C PHE A 120 -5.89 -13.12 5.25
N LYS A 121 -5.91 -13.46 3.96
CA LYS A 121 -6.75 -12.80 2.95
C LYS A 121 -8.22 -12.79 3.36
N THR A 122 -8.77 -13.94 3.76
CA THR A 122 -10.15 -14.05 4.24
C THR A 122 -10.42 -13.13 5.42
N TYR A 123 -9.51 -13.07 6.39
CA TYR A 123 -9.63 -12.19 7.55
C TYR A 123 -9.60 -10.71 7.16
N ILE A 124 -8.67 -10.29 6.28
CA ILE A 124 -8.60 -8.90 5.81
C ILE A 124 -9.86 -8.53 5.03
N THR A 125 -10.31 -9.36 4.09
CA THR A 125 -11.53 -9.11 3.31
C THR A 125 -12.75 -8.97 4.22
N HIS A 126 -12.87 -9.81 5.25
CA HIS A 126 -13.99 -9.75 6.19
C HIS A 126 -14.02 -8.44 7.01
N ASN A 127 -12.85 -7.92 7.37
CA ASN A 127 -12.72 -6.73 8.21
C ASN A 127 -12.50 -5.45 7.39
N GLN A 128 -12.49 -5.54 6.06
CA GLN A 128 -12.27 -4.39 5.19
C GLN A 128 -13.57 -3.60 5.03
N ILE A 129 -13.46 -2.28 5.17
CA ILE A 129 -14.54 -1.35 4.86
C ILE A 129 -14.29 -0.70 3.51
N GLY A 130 -15.37 -0.38 2.80
CA GLY A 130 -15.31 0.38 1.55
C GLY A 130 -14.71 1.76 1.80
N THR A 131 -13.91 2.24 0.85
CA THR A 131 -13.32 3.57 0.90
C THR A 131 -14.13 4.49 0.00
N ASP A 132 -14.97 5.34 0.59
CA ASP A 132 -15.78 6.30 -0.18
C ASP A 132 -14.96 7.48 -0.69
N TYR A 133 -14.01 7.94 0.11
CA TYR A 133 -13.13 9.05 -0.23
C TYR A 133 -11.74 8.85 0.37
N TYR A 134 -10.71 9.11 -0.43
CA TYR A 134 -9.37 9.36 0.08
C TYR A 134 -8.72 10.45 -0.76
N PHE A 135 -7.91 11.28 -0.13
CA PHE A 135 -7.17 12.32 -0.83
C PHE A 135 -5.93 11.73 -1.51
N ASN A 136 -5.78 11.99 -2.81
CA ASN A 136 -4.57 11.69 -3.58
C ASN A 136 -4.13 12.96 -4.31
N ALA A 137 -2.95 13.48 -3.97
CA ALA A 137 -2.42 14.70 -4.57
C ALA A 137 -1.98 14.52 -6.03
N THR A 138 -1.69 13.28 -6.45
CA THR A 138 -1.24 12.94 -7.80
C THR A 138 -2.06 11.77 -8.35
N PRO A 139 -3.37 11.95 -8.61
CA PRO A 139 -4.20 10.90 -9.16
C PRO A 139 -3.62 10.39 -10.49
N GLY A 140 -3.50 9.07 -10.61
CA GLY A 140 -2.97 8.42 -11.81
C GLY A 140 -1.44 8.33 -11.89
N SER A 141 -0.72 8.81 -10.88
CA SER A 141 0.71 8.56 -10.71
C SER A 141 0.95 7.43 -9.71
N ALA A 142 1.88 6.54 -10.06
CA ALA A 142 2.48 5.61 -9.13
C ALA A 142 3.60 6.29 -8.33
N GLN A 143 4.03 5.68 -7.22
CA GLN A 143 5.15 6.18 -6.41
C GLN A 143 6.41 6.33 -7.26
N ARG A 144 6.64 5.37 -8.16
CA ARG A 144 7.77 5.36 -9.11
C ARG A 144 7.66 6.47 -10.14
N ASP A 145 6.46 6.80 -10.61
CA ASP A 145 6.24 7.90 -11.54
C ASP A 145 6.67 9.22 -10.86
N ILE A 146 6.20 9.47 -9.63
CA ILE A 146 6.54 10.67 -8.86
C ILE A 146 8.05 10.78 -8.63
N LYS A 147 8.67 9.71 -8.12
CA LYS A 147 10.13 9.69 -7.88
C LYS A 147 10.93 9.95 -9.15
N THR A 148 10.49 9.36 -10.25
CA THR A 148 11.18 9.52 -11.53
C THR A 148 11.00 10.92 -12.09
N SER A 149 9.79 11.50 -11.99
CA SER A 149 9.56 12.89 -12.39
C SER A 149 10.43 13.87 -11.60
N LEU A 150 10.63 13.66 -10.30
CA LEU A 150 11.55 14.47 -9.48
C LEU A 150 13.00 14.32 -9.96
N ARG A 151 13.45 13.09 -10.22
CA ARG A 151 14.79 12.86 -10.78
C ARG A 151 14.97 13.53 -12.15
N MET A 152 13.96 13.46 -13.02
CA MET A 152 14.00 14.11 -14.33
C MET A 152 14.09 15.63 -14.21
N TYR A 153 13.37 16.22 -13.24
CA TYR A 153 13.46 17.64 -12.94
C TYR A 153 14.89 18.05 -12.54
N ASP A 154 15.53 17.29 -11.65
CA ASP A 154 16.92 17.55 -11.24
C ASP A 154 17.89 17.47 -12.44
N VAL A 155 17.71 16.49 -13.32
CA VAL A 155 18.51 16.33 -14.54
C VAL A 155 18.29 17.49 -15.52
N LEU A 156 17.06 17.99 -15.65
CA LEU A 156 16.76 19.15 -16.48
C LEU A 156 17.46 20.42 -15.96
N LEU A 157 17.49 20.64 -14.64
CA LEU A 157 18.22 21.75 -14.04
C LEU A 157 19.73 21.66 -14.31
N GLN A 158 20.30 20.44 -14.26
CA GLN A 158 21.71 20.23 -14.60
C GLN A 158 21.99 20.50 -16.08
N LEU A 159 21.09 20.07 -16.98
CA LEU A 159 21.20 20.34 -18.40
C LEU A 159 21.05 21.83 -18.74
N GLU A 160 20.20 22.56 -18.03
CA GLU A 160 20.07 24.01 -18.19
C GLU A 160 21.40 24.71 -17.87
N GLU A 161 22.05 24.32 -16.77
CA GLU A 161 23.35 24.89 -16.39
C GLU A 161 24.48 24.50 -17.36
N ALA A 162 24.50 23.23 -17.79
CA ALA A 162 25.44 22.76 -18.81
C ALA A 162 25.26 23.56 -20.11
N HIS A 163 24.02 23.80 -20.55
CA HIS A 163 23.72 24.58 -21.74
C HIS A 163 24.22 26.04 -21.62
N ARG A 164 24.14 26.64 -20.43
CA ARG A 164 24.65 28.01 -20.19
C ARG A 164 26.18 28.11 -20.25
N THR A 165 26.89 27.05 -19.87
CA THR A 165 28.33 27.11 -19.58
C THR A 165 29.20 26.37 -20.59
N GLN A 166 28.66 25.40 -21.32
CA GLN A 166 29.39 24.54 -22.25
C GLN A 166 29.29 25.05 -23.70
N SER A 167 30.25 24.63 -24.54
CA SER A 167 30.10 24.78 -25.99
C SER A 167 28.98 23.87 -26.53
N PRO A 168 28.44 24.15 -27.72
CA PRO A 168 27.40 23.30 -28.33
C PRO A 168 27.78 21.81 -28.43
N GLU A 169 29.04 21.50 -28.76
CA GLU A 169 29.53 20.13 -28.92
C GLU A 169 29.60 19.41 -27.57
N ALA A 170 30.14 20.07 -26.55
CA ALA A 170 30.21 19.54 -25.20
C ALA A 170 28.81 19.36 -24.58
N PHE A 171 27.89 20.31 -24.82
CA PHE A 171 26.51 20.18 -24.40
C PHE A 171 25.81 19.00 -25.08
N ALA A 172 26.04 18.77 -26.37
CA ALA A 172 25.46 17.64 -27.08
C ALA A 172 25.90 16.29 -26.51
N GLU A 173 27.13 16.17 -26.00
CA GLU A 173 27.61 14.97 -25.29
C GLU A 173 26.92 14.81 -23.93
N THR A 174 26.90 15.89 -23.13
CA THR A 174 26.22 15.92 -21.81
C THR A 174 24.75 15.55 -21.93
N TYR A 175 24.04 16.13 -22.92
CA TYR A 175 22.63 15.84 -23.19
C TYR A 175 22.38 14.38 -23.52
N ARG A 176 23.20 13.77 -24.39
CA ARG A 176 23.06 12.36 -24.76
C ARG A 176 23.28 11.43 -23.56
N ALA A 177 24.26 11.73 -22.72
CA ALA A 177 24.49 10.97 -21.49
C ALA A 177 23.30 11.07 -20.52
N ALA A 178 22.81 12.29 -20.27
CA ALA A 178 21.67 12.54 -19.40
C ALA A 178 20.39 11.85 -19.91
N LEU A 179 20.10 11.95 -21.22
CA LEU A 179 18.98 11.25 -21.84
C LEU A 179 19.10 9.72 -21.65
N GLY A 180 20.31 9.19 -21.81
CA GLY A 180 20.61 7.78 -21.56
C GLY A 180 20.25 7.31 -20.15
N GLU A 181 20.45 8.17 -19.15
CA GLU A 181 20.13 7.91 -17.75
C GLU A 181 18.62 7.93 -17.48
N VAL A 182 17.89 8.91 -18.03
CA VAL A 182 16.48 9.16 -17.66
C VAL A 182 15.45 8.59 -18.62
N GLN A 183 15.84 8.08 -19.79
CA GLN A 183 14.91 7.59 -20.83
C GLN A 183 13.94 6.49 -20.36
N LEU A 184 14.33 5.67 -19.38
CA LEU A 184 13.45 4.63 -18.81
C LEU A 184 12.37 5.22 -17.87
N GLY A 185 12.47 6.51 -17.59
CA GLY A 185 11.67 7.22 -16.61
C GLY A 185 10.40 7.88 -17.13
N PHE A 186 10.17 7.85 -18.45
CA PHE A 186 8.94 8.33 -19.07
C PHE A 186 7.79 7.34 -18.80
N GLY A 187 7.32 7.30 -17.55
CA GLY A 187 6.17 6.51 -17.15
C GLY A 187 4.87 7.06 -17.75
N ASP A 188 3.94 6.17 -18.06
CA ASP A 188 2.59 6.56 -18.47
C ASP A 188 1.79 7.02 -17.25
N THR A 189 0.93 8.03 -17.35
CA THR A 189 0.07 8.47 -16.23
C THR A 189 -1.37 8.08 -16.51
N GLY A 190 -2.18 7.89 -15.46
CA GLY A 190 -3.60 7.59 -15.60
C GLY A 190 -4.02 6.31 -14.89
N PHE A 191 -4.62 5.36 -15.61
CA PHE A 191 -5.14 4.15 -14.99
C PHE A 191 -4.01 3.16 -14.66
N GLY A 192 -4.09 2.54 -13.49
CA GLY A 192 -3.18 1.45 -13.15
C GLY A 192 -3.42 0.24 -14.07
N PRO A 193 -2.43 -0.65 -14.24
CA PRO A 193 -2.70 -1.95 -14.84
C PRO A 193 -3.80 -2.60 -14.01
N VAL A 194 -4.98 -2.76 -14.62
CA VAL A 194 -6.04 -3.57 -14.04
C VAL A 194 -5.48 -4.98 -13.95
N ALA A 195 -5.59 -5.65 -12.78
CA ALA A 195 -5.34 -7.10 -12.72
C ALA A 195 -6.04 -7.71 -13.93
N SER A 196 -5.28 -8.36 -14.80
CA SER A 196 -5.92 -9.03 -15.90
C SER A 196 -7.00 -9.93 -15.32
N LEU A 197 -8.24 -9.76 -15.78
CA LEU A 197 -9.31 -10.70 -15.47
C LEU A 197 -8.94 -12.12 -15.95
N SER A 198 -7.81 -12.31 -16.63
CA SER A 198 -7.25 -13.62 -16.97
C SER A 198 -7.21 -14.59 -15.80
N THR A 199 -6.81 -14.19 -14.59
CA THR A 199 -6.73 -15.14 -13.45
C THR A 199 -8.12 -15.55 -12.99
N GLU A 200 -9.02 -14.58 -12.76
CA GLU A 200 -10.40 -14.84 -12.36
C GLU A 200 -11.18 -15.61 -13.44
N ARG A 201 -10.98 -15.27 -14.72
CA ARG A 201 -11.54 -16.01 -15.86
C ARG A 201 -10.92 -17.41 -15.98
N ALA A 202 -9.64 -17.59 -15.72
CA ALA A 202 -9.00 -18.90 -15.72
C ALA A 202 -9.56 -19.78 -14.60
N ASP A 203 -9.78 -19.24 -13.40
CA ASP A 203 -10.40 -19.95 -12.29
C ASP A 203 -11.86 -20.29 -12.57
N LEU A 204 -12.64 -19.35 -13.12
CA LEU A 204 -14.02 -19.60 -13.59
C LEU A 204 -14.06 -20.71 -14.65
N ASN A 205 -13.17 -20.66 -15.64
CA ASN A 205 -13.06 -21.68 -16.70
C ASN A 205 -12.61 -23.03 -16.14
N ARG A 206 -11.74 -23.04 -15.12
CA ARG A 206 -11.27 -24.26 -14.45
C ARG A 206 -12.32 -24.85 -13.51
N GLY A 207 -13.29 -24.07 -13.04
CA GLY A 207 -14.34 -24.52 -12.13
C GLY A 207 -15.12 -25.73 -12.64
N ALA A 208 -15.46 -25.76 -13.93
CA ALA A 208 -16.14 -26.90 -14.56
C ALA A 208 -15.27 -28.18 -14.55
N TYR A 209 -13.96 -28.04 -14.77
CA TYR A 209 -13.02 -29.17 -14.74
C TYR A 209 -12.85 -29.73 -13.32
N VAL A 210 -12.74 -28.87 -12.31
CA VAL A 210 -12.60 -29.27 -10.89
C VAL A 210 -13.88 -29.93 -10.37
N ALA A 211 -15.05 -29.39 -10.72
CA ALA A 211 -16.33 -29.99 -10.37
C ALA A 211 -16.53 -31.37 -11.01
N GLY A 212 -16.10 -31.55 -12.26
CA GLY A 212 -16.19 -32.83 -12.98
C GLY A 212 -15.17 -33.89 -12.57
N SER A 213 -14.09 -33.52 -11.87
CA SER A 213 -13.08 -34.45 -11.36
C SER A 213 -13.32 -34.89 -9.91
N SER A 214 -14.40 -34.39 -9.31
CA SER A 214 -14.85 -34.73 -7.95
C SER A 214 -16.02 -35.74 -7.93
N ALA A 215 -16.38 -36.27 -9.10
CA ALA A 215 -17.38 -37.33 -9.30
C ALA A 215 -16.69 -38.61 -9.78
#